data_AF-A0A7V9N0R1-F1
#
_entry.id   AF-A0A7V9N0R1-F1
#
_cell.length_a   1.000
_cell.length_b   1.000
_cell.length_c   1.000
_cell.angle_alpha   90.00
_cell.angle_beta   90.00
_cell.angle_gamma   90.00
#
_symmetry.space_group_name_H-M   'P 1'
#
loop_
_entity.id
_entity.type
_entity.pdbx_description
1 polymer ?
#
loop_
_entity_poly.entity_id
_entity_poly.type
_entity_poly.pdbx_seq_one_letter_code
_entity_poly.pdbx_strand_id
1 'polypeptide(L)' 'MKFKMFSGGDSDAIVAAVNEWLSAEPGRVAIRHTETKLTPTDTHTGAAVILFSVWYEDEA' A
#
# COMPACT_ATOMS: atom_id res chain seq x y z
N MET A 1 12.38 5.29 -10.73
CA MET A 1 11.54 4.44 -9.86
C MET A 1 11.26 5.15 -8.54
N LYS A 2 9.98 5.27 -8.18
CA LYS A 2 9.44 5.87 -6.96
C LYS A 2 8.90 4.78 -6.04
N PHE A 3 8.64 5.13 -4.77
CA PHE A 3 8.16 4.21 -3.74
C PHE A 3 7.06 4.85 -2.89
N LYS A 4 6.04 4.07 -2.55
CA LYS A 4 5.00 4.45 -1.59
C LYS A 4 4.61 3.24 -0.75
N MET A 5 4.39 3.45 0.54
CA MET A 5 3.92 2.42 1.48
C MET A 5 2.57 2.82 2.06
N PHE A 6 1.71 1.82 2.25
CA PHE A 6 0.43 1.88 2.94
C PHE A 6 0.48 0.95 4.14
N SER A 7 -0.14 1.34 5.24
CA SER A 7 -0.25 0.50 6.44
C SER A 7 -1.65 0.59 7.04
N GLY A 8 -2.12 -0.53 7.62
CA GLY A 8 -3.47 -0.64 8.13
C GLY A 8 -3.70 -1.95 8.88
N GLY A 9 -4.71 -1.98 9.75
CA GLY A 9 -5.11 -3.19 10.47
C GLY A 9 -6.07 -4.09 9.68
N ASP A 10 -6.54 -3.62 8.51
CA ASP A 10 -7.53 -4.29 7.69
C ASP A 10 -7.24 -4.07 6.19
N SER A 11 -7.57 -5.07 5.36
CA SER A 11 -7.29 -5.03 3.93
C SER A 11 -8.13 -4.01 3.18
N ASP A 12 -9.39 -3.79 3.59
CA ASP A 12 -10.28 -2.86 2.89
C ASP A 12 -9.81 -1.42 3.08
N ALA A 13 -9.30 -1.11 4.28
CA ALA A 13 -8.67 0.18 4.56
C ALA A 13 -7.44 0.44 3.67
N ILE A 14 -6.59 -0.58 3.43
CA ILE A 14 -5.43 -0.48 2.52
C ILE A 14 -5.91 -0.22 1.09
N VAL A 15 -6.90 -0.97 0.60
CA VAL A 15 -7.42 -0.83 -0.76
C VAL A 15 -8.01 0.57 -0.98
N ALA A 16 -8.78 1.08 -0.02
CA ALA A 16 -9.33 2.42 -0.07
C ALA A 16 -8.22 3.49 -0.19
N ALA A 17 -7.18 3.39 0.65
CA ALA A 17 -6.06 4.32 0.65
C ALA A 17 -5.24 4.28 -0.67
N VAL A 18 -5.05 3.08 -1.24
CA VAL A 18 -4.39 2.93 -2.54
C VAL A 18 -5.21 3.57 -3.66
N ASN A 19 -6.52 3.33 -3.68
CA ASN A 19 -7.42 3.91 -4.69
C ASN A 19 -7.50 5.44 -4.60
N GLU A 20 -7.60 5.97 -3.38
CA GLU A 20 -7.57 7.42 -3.14
C GLU A 20 -6.26 8.02 -3.66
N TRP A 21 -5.13 7.40 -3.32
CA TRP A 21 -3.83 7.84 -3.82
C TRP A 21 -3.75 7.83 -5.35
N LEU A 22 -4.08 6.71 -5.99
CA LEU A 22 -4.05 6.59 -7.45
C LEU A 22 -4.98 7.60 -8.14
N SER A 23 -6.09 7.98 -7.51
CA SER A 23 -7.02 8.98 -8.04
C SER A 23 -6.52 10.42 -7.90
N ALA A 24 -5.63 10.67 -6.94
CA ALA A 24 -5.05 11.99 -6.67
C ALA A 24 -3.76 12.26 -7.48
N GLU A 25 -3.14 11.24 -8.09
CA GLU A 25 -1.93 11.42 -8.88
C GLU A 25 -2.25 12.19 -10.18
N PRO A 26 -1.57 13.33 -10.44
CA PRO A 26 -1.86 14.22 -11.56
C PRO A 26 -1.45 13.66 -12.94
N GLY A 27 -1.14 12.36 -13.02
CA GLY A 27 -0.70 11.66 -14.22
C GLY A 27 -0.93 10.16 -14.07
N ARG A 28 -0.64 9.40 -15.13
CA ARG A 28 -0.73 7.94 -15.05
C ARG A 28 0.48 7.39 -14.31
N VAL A 29 0.22 6.50 -13.39
CA VAL A 29 1.24 5.79 -12.62
C VAL A 29 1.39 4.38 -13.18
N ALA A 30 2.59 4.03 -13.66
CA ALA A 30 2.94 2.68 -14.04
C ALA A 30 3.45 1.92 -12.82
N ILE A 31 2.61 1.06 -12.24
CA ILE A 31 3.02 0.16 -11.15
C ILE A 31 3.99 -0.89 -11.71
N ARG A 32 5.19 -0.99 -11.12
CA ARG A 32 6.22 -1.94 -11.55
C ARG A 32 6.31 -3.14 -10.63
N HIS A 33 6.11 -2.93 -9.34
CA HIS A 33 6.18 -3.98 -8.33
C HIS A 33 5.29 -3.64 -7.14
N THR A 34 4.71 -4.67 -6.53
CA THR A 34 3.97 -4.56 -5.27
C THR A 34 4.40 -5.68 -4.33
N GLU A 35 4.43 -5.38 -3.04
CA GLU A 35 4.74 -6.35 -1.99
C GLU A 35 3.77 -6.14 -0.82
N THR A 36 3.26 -7.23 -0.27
CA THR A 36 2.43 -7.22 0.94
C THR A 36 3.12 -7.99 2.04
N LYS A 37 3.24 -7.38 3.22
CA LYS A 37 3.77 -8.03 4.42
C LYS A 37 2.79 -7.89 5.58
N LEU A 38 2.52 -9.00 6.24
CA LEU A 38 1.80 -9.04 7.50
C LEU A 38 2.82 -8.99 8.65
N THR A 39 2.69 -7.99 9.51
CA THR A 39 3.54 -7.83 10.69
C THR A 39 2.67 -7.95 11.94
N PRO A 40 2.82 -9.03 12.74
CA PRO A 40 2.14 -9.15 14.02
C PRO A 40 2.53 -7.98 14.93
N THR A 41 1.55 -7.30 15.51
CA THR A 41 1.79 -6.18 16.44
C THR A 41 1.58 -6.59 17.88
N ASP A 42 0.78 -7.62 18.13
CA ASP A 42 0.57 -8.20 19.45
C ASP A 42 0.21 -9.69 19.32
N THR A 43 1.06 -10.54 19.90
CA THR A 43 0.92 -12.01 19.83
C THR A 43 -0.16 -12.55 20.77
N HIS A 44 -0.66 -11.75 21.72
CA HIS A 44 -1.69 -12.16 22.68
C HIS A 44 -3.10 -11.85 22.17
N THR A 45 -3.26 -10.77 21.40
CA THR A 45 -4.54 -10.38 20.80
C THR A 45 -4.70 -10.88 19.35
N GLY A 46 -3.61 -11.34 18.72
CA GLY A 46 -3.61 -11.75 17.31
C GLY A 46 -3.68 -10.57 16.33
N ALA A 47 -3.49 -9.34 16.82
CA ALA A 47 -3.48 -8.16 15.98
C ALA A 47 -2.24 -8.16 15.06
N ALA A 48 -2.47 -7.80 13.79
CA ALA A 48 -1.44 -7.63 12.79
C ALA A 48 -1.66 -6.34 12.01
N VAL A 49 -0.56 -5.74 11.56
CA VAL A 49 -0.57 -4.65 10.59
C VAL A 49 -0.18 -5.20 9.24
N ILE A 50 -0.99 -4.87 8.24
CA ILE A 50 -0.70 -5.07 6.83
C ILE A 50 0.16 -3.89 6.38
N LEU A 51 1.30 -4.20 5.78
CA LEU A 51 2.16 -3.26 5.06
C LEU A 51 2.04 -3.57 3.58
N PHE A 52 1.62 -2.61 2.78
CA PHE A 52 1.52 -2.72 1.34
C PHE A 52 2.46 -1.71 0.68
N SER A 53 3.45 -2.22 -0.02
CA SER A 53 4.54 -1.46 -0.66
C SER A 53 4.32 -1.43 -2.16
N VAL A 54 4.43 -0.24 -2.76
CA VAL A 54 4.27 -0.02 -4.20
C VAL A 54 5.50 0.69 -4.74
N TRP A 55 6.10 0.11 -5.77
CA TRP A 55 7.14 0.77 -6.56
C TRP A 55 6.61 1.08 -7.95
N TYR A 56 6.79 2.32 -8.38
CA TYR A 56 6.12 2.84 -9.56
C TYR A 56 6.96 3.88 -10.32
N GLU A 57 6.51 4.22 -11.51
CA GLU A 57 7.06 5.28 -12.35
C GLU A 57 5.93 6.18 -12.84
N ASP A 58 6.25 7.43 -13.17
CA ASP A 58 5.32 8.29 -13.89
C ASP A 58 5.31 7.84 -15.35
N GLU A 59 4.13 7.62 -15.95
CA GLU A 59 4.04 7.48 -17.40
C GLU A 59 4.23 8.87 -18.04
N ALA A 60 5.16 8.95 -18.99
CA ALA A 60 5.49 10.16 -19.74
C ALA A 60 4.43 10.50 -20.80
#